data_AF-A0A937H6Q1-F1
#
_entry.id   AF-A0A937H6Q1-F1
#
_cell.length_a   1.000
_cell.length_b   1.000
_cell.length_c   1.000
_cell.angle_alpha   90.00
_cell.angle_beta   90.00
_cell.angle_gamma   90.00
#
_symmetry.space_group_name_H-M   'P 1'
#
loop_
_entity.id
_entity.type
_entity.pdbx_description
1 polymer ?
#
loop_
_entity_poly.entity_id
_entity_poly.type
_entity_poly.pdbx_seq_one_letter_code
_entity_poly.pdbx_strand_id
1 'polypeptide(L)'
;MVYSKSEIWVKKQYYFCNMAKKFIPERYENLEVVDINQKGKGVVKSDDGKVIFVSGVVPGDQICVETFKKRRGYFEAKLIEINRPSDDRATPVCSHFGVCGGCKWQNLTYEAQLKFKQKEITHNLTHMSGMALPEIEKIIPASKNY
;
A
#
# COMPACT_ATOMS: atom_id res chain seq x y z
N MET A 1 -49.31 -48.79 -32.44
CA MET A 1 -48.93 -47.41 -32.85
C MET A 1 -49.46 -46.45 -31.79
N VAL A 2 -48.70 -46.26 -30.70
CA VAL A 2 -49.06 -45.34 -29.59
C VAL A 2 -47.77 -44.76 -29.02
N TYR A 3 -47.78 -43.45 -28.81
CA TYR A 3 -46.69 -42.53 -28.51
C TYR A 3 -45.87 -42.83 -27.25
N SER A 4 -44.58 -42.47 -27.25
CA SER A 4 -43.77 -42.34 -26.02
C SER A 4 -42.68 -41.26 -26.11
N LYS A 5 -42.95 -40.15 -25.41
CA LYS A 5 -42.04 -39.32 -24.58
C LYS A 5 -40.78 -38.70 -25.21
N SER A 6 -40.96 -37.44 -25.62
CA SER A 6 -40.23 -36.25 -25.13
C SER A 6 -38.84 -36.48 -24.50
N GLU A 7 -37.79 -36.31 -25.31
CA GLU A 7 -36.43 -36.10 -24.80
C GLU A 7 -36.19 -34.61 -24.52
N ILE A 8 -36.24 -34.27 -23.24
CA ILE A 8 -35.88 -32.96 -22.69
C ILE A 8 -34.35 -32.93 -22.57
N TRP A 9 -33.68 -32.26 -23.50
CA TRP A 9 -32.23 -32.05 -23.44
C TRP A 9 -31.90 -30.98 -22.39
N VAL A 10 -31.58 -31.42 -21.18
CA VAL A 10 -30.99 -30.59 -20.13
C VAL A 10 -29.60 -30.14 -20.60
N LYS A 11 -29.47 -28.89 -21.05
CA LYS A 11 -28.17 -28.27 -21.33
C LYS A 11 -27.36 -28.22 -20.04
N LYS A 12 -26.43 -29.16 -19.84
CA LYS A 12 -25.37 -29.04 -18.83
C LYS A 12 -24.46 -27.88 -19.22
N GLN A 13 -24.71 -26.73 -18.61
CA GLN A 13 -23.83 -25.57 -18.69
C GLN A 13 -22.60 -25.87 -17.82
N TYR A 14 -21.56 -26.43 -18.43
CA TYR A 14 -20.27 -26.60 -17.79
C TYR A 14 -19.67 -25.21 -17.53
N TYR A 15 -19.60 -24.81 -16.27
CA TYR A 15 -18.83 -23.64 -15.85
C TYR A 15 -17.35 -23.96 -16.04
N PHE A 16 -16.77 -23.51 -17.16
CA PHE A 16 -15.32 -23.43 -17.29
C PHE A 16 -14.79 -22.46 -16.23
N CYS A 17 -14.15 -23.01 -15.19
CA CYS A 17 -13.38 -22.21 -14.24
C CYS A 17 -12.20 -21.59 -15.00
N ASN A 18 -12.27 -20.30 -15.29
CA ASN A 18 -11.16 -19.56 -15.87
C ASN A 18 -9.98 -19.62 -14.89
N MET A 19 -8.96 -20.41 -15.23
CA MET A 19 -7.71 -20.47 -14.47
C MET A 19 -7.13 -19.06 -14.33
N ALA A 20 -6.88 -18.63 -13.10
CA ALA A 20 -6.33 -17.31 -12.83
C ALA A 20 -4.97 -17.18 -13.54
N LYS A 21 -4.79 -16.11 -14.34
CA LYS A 21 -3.50 -15.81 -14.99
C LYS A 21 -2.39 -15.85 -13.94
N LYS A 22 -1.37 -16.68 -14.18
CA LYS A 22 -0.21 -16.84 -13.28
C LYS A 22 0.49 -15.49 -13.13
N PHE A 23 0.60 -14.99 -11.89
CA PHE A 23 1.30 -13.73 -11.61
C PHE A 23 2.80 -13.93 -11.79
N ILE A 24 3.44 -13.03 -12.53
CA ILE A 24 4.88 -13.03 -12.77
C ILE A 24 5.48 -11.91 -11.90
N PRO A 25 6.44 -12.22 -11.02
CA PRO A 25 7.12 -11.20 -10.23
C PRO A 25 7.97 -10.31 -11.16
N GLU A 26 7.78 -9.00 -11.03
CA GLU A 26 8.56 -7.96 -11.72
C GLU A 26 9.49 -7.29 -10.71
N ARG A 27 10.77 -7.13 -11.09
CA ARG A 27 11.77 -6.38 -10.33
C ARG A 27 11.84 -4.95 -10.85
N TYR A 28 11.89 -4.01 -9.93
CA TYR A 28 12.10 -2.60 -10.21
C TYR A 28 13.33 -2.10 -9.48
N GLU A 29 14.09 -1.25 -10.14
CA GLU A 29 15.32 -0.66 -9.63
C GLU A 29 15.16 0.86 -9.54
N ASN A 30 15.86 1.47 -8.58
CA ASN A 30 15.94 2.93 -8.42
C ASN A 30 14.57 3.63 -8.32
N LEU A 31 13.59 3.00 -7.66
CA LEU A 31 12.31 3.65 -7.41
C LEU A 31 12.38 4.57 -6.19
N GLU A 32 11.77 5.74 -6.29
CA GLU A 32 11.63 6.68 -5.18
C GLU A 32 10.33 6.43 -4.40
N VAL A 33 10.44 6.39 -3.08
CA VAL A 33 9.27 6.33 -2.20
C VAL A 33 8.67 7.71 -2.06
N VAL A 34 7.46 7.89 -2.60
CA VAL A 34 6.79 9.20 -2.66
C VAL A 34 6.02 9.50 -1.37
N ASP A 35 5.39 8.48 -0.78
CA ASP A 35 4.49 8.67 0.36
C ASP A 35 4.46 7.46 1.28
N ILE A 36 3.77 7.57 2.41
CA ILE A 36 3.50 6.47 3.34
C ILE A 36 2.01 6.40 3.64
N ASN A 37 1.48 5.18 3.76
CA ASN A 37 0.07 4.97 4.11
C ASN A 37 -0.16 4.78 5.62
N GLN A 38 -1.43 4.76 6.05
CA GLN A 38 -1.88 4.46 7.42
C GLN A 38 -1.35 3.15 8.00
N LYS A 39 -0.96 2.22 7.14
CA LYS A 39 -0.45 0.90 7.52
C LYS A 39 1.08 0.89 7.66
N GLY A 40 1.75 2.02 7.45
CA GLY A 40 3.21 2.12 7.50
C GLY A 40 3.90 1.49 6.29
N LYS A 41 3.19 1.29 5.18
CA LYS A 41 3.79 0.88 3.90
C LYS A 41 4.06 2.13 3.07
N GLY A 42 5.25 2.19 2.47
CA GLY A 42 5.60 3.19 1.49
C GLY A 42 4.82 3.00 0.20
N VAL A 43 4.54 4.11 -0.45
CA VAL A 43 3.86 4.23 -1.73
C VAL A 43 4.88 4.66 -2.77
N VAL A 44 5.01 3.83 -3.78
CA VAL A 44 5.93 4.03 -4.89
C VAL A 44 5.11 4.07 -6.16
N LYS A 45 5.48 4.97 -7.07
CA LYS A 45 4.92 5.01 -8.43
C LYS A 45 6.03 4.61 -9.38
N SER A 46 5.81 3.55 -10.16
CA SER A 46 6.72 3.19 -11.25
C SER A 46 6.56 4.17 -12.41
N ASP A 47 7.54 4.21 -13.31
CA ASP A 47 7.46 5.01 -14.54
C ASP A 47 6.25 4.63 -15.41
N ASP A 48 5.86 3.35 -15.39
CA ASP A 48 4.64 2.84 -16.07
C ASP A 48 3.32 3.32 -15.42
N GLY A 49 3.35 4.16 -14.38
CA GLY A 49 2.18 4.62 -13.64
C GLY A 49 1.56 3.59 -12.69
N LYS A 50 2.23 2.46 -12.42
CA LYS A 50 1.74 1.45 -11.47
C LYS A 50 2.03 1.91 -10.04
N VAL A 51 1.04 1.74 -9.15
CA VAL A 51 1.21 1.98 -7.71
C VAL A 51 1.70 0.71 -7.03
N ILE A 52 2.82 0.80 -6.33
CA ILE A 52 3.48 -0.31 -5.63
C ILE A 52 3.56 0.04 -4.14
N PHE A 53 3.06 -0.87 -3.30
CA PHE A 53 3.18 -0.76 -1.85
C PHE A 53 4.33 -1.62 -1.33
N VAL A 54 5.22 -1.00 -0.56
CA VAL A 54 6.43 -1.63 -0.03
C VAL A 54 6.46 -1.46 1.48
N SER A 55 6.83 -2.50 2.22
CA SER A 55 6.90 -2.45 3.69
C SER A 55 8.33 -2.17 4.15
N GLY A 56 8.51 -1.43 5.25
CA GLY A 56 9.84 -1.15 5.83
C GLY A 56 10.63 -0.03 5.14
N VAL A 57 9.96 0.77 4.32
CA VAL A 57 10.56 1.92 3.60
C VAL A 57 9.98 3.24 4.10
N VAL A 58 10.72 4.30 3.89
CA VAL A 58 10.45 5.66 4.32
C VAL A 58 10.34 6.57 3.09
N PRO A 59 9.44 7.57 3.06
CA PRO A 59 9.40 8.55 1.98
C PRO A 59 10.76 9.23 1.76
N GLY A 60 11.18 9.34 0.50
CA GLY A 60 12.50 9.80 0.08
C GLY A 60 13.56 8.69 -0.07
N ASP A 61 13.27 7.44 0.33
CA ASP A 61 14.19 6.32 0.06
C ASP A 61 14.23 6.04 -1.45
N GLN A 62 15.42 5.76 -1.99
CA GLN A 62 15.59 5.13 -3.30
C GLN A 62 15.84 3.64 -3.12
N ILE A 63 14.99 2.80 -3.72
CA ILE A 63 14.93 1.37 -3.41
C ILE A 63 14.85 0.51 -4.67
N CYS A 64 15.30 -0.75 -4.53
CA CYS A 64 14.98 -1.81 -5.46
C CYS A 64 13.99 -2.78 -4.81
N VAL A 65 12.97 -3.18 -5.57
CA VAL A 65 11.85 -3.97 -5.06
C VAL A 65 11.47 -5.09 -6.03
N GLU A 66 10.96 -6.19 -5.49
CA GLU A 66 10.37 -7.28 -6.28
C GLU A 66 8.89 -7.39 -5.94
N THR A 67 8.04 -7.28 -6.95
CA THR A 67 6.59 -7.46 -6.79
C THR A 67 6.27 -8.94 -6.54
N PHE A 68 5.45 -9.23 -5.54
CA PHE A 68 5.05 -10.60 -5.21
C PHE A 68 3.55 -10.83 -5.32
N LYS A 69 2.75 -9.75 -5.36
CA LYS A 69 1.29 -9.87 -5.44
C LYS A 69 0.67 -8.74 -6.25
N LYS A 70 -0.15 -9.10 -7.23
CA LYS A 70 -1.02 -8.17 -7.95
C LYS A 70 -2.38 -8.06 -7.27
N ARG A 71 -2.83 -6.83 -7.02
CA ARG A 71 -4.18 -6.50 -6.58
C ARG A 71 -4.87 -5.63 -7.64
N ARG A 72 -6.16 -5.38 -7.46
CA ARG A 72 -6.91 -4.47 -8.34
C ARG A 72 -6.41 -3.04 -8.08
N GLY A 73 -5.66 -2.49 -9.03
CA GLY A 73 -5.17 -1.10 -9.01
C GLY A 73 -3.81 -0.88 -8.35
N TYR A 74 -3.20 -1.88 -7.73
CA TYR A 74 -1.86 -1.76 -7.12
C TYR A 74 -1.15 -3.11 -6.99
N PHE A 75 0.14 -3.04 -6.71
CA PHE A 75 1.00 -4.20 -6.45
C PHE A 75 1.55 -4.15 -5.04
N GLU A 76 1.79 -5.31 -4.44
CA GLU A 76 2.59 -5.43 -3.23
C GLU A 76 3.97 -5.95 -3.61
N ALA A 77 5.00 -5.31 -3.07
CA ALA A 77 6.39 -5.66 -3.32
C ALA A 77 7.16 -5.82 -2.01
N LYS A 78 8.19 -6.65 -2.05
CA LYS A 78 9.19 -6.78 -1.00
C LYS A 78 10.39 -5.90 -1.34
N LEU A 79 10.97 -5.30 -0.32
CA LEU A 79 12.22 -4.57 -0.43
C LEU A 79 13.36 -5.57 -0.68
N ILE A 80 14.18 -5.31 -1.70
CA ILE A 80 15.42 -6.07 -1.95
C ILE A 80 16.58 -5.33 -1.32
N GLU A 81 16.73 -4.05 -1.65
CA GLU A 81 17.84 -3.19 -1.24
C GLU A 81 17.41 -1.73 -1.22
N ILE A 82 18.09 -0.94 -0.40
CA ILE A 82 17.95 0.52 -0.36
C ILE A 82 19.23 1.09 -0.94
N ASN A 83 19.13 1.75 -2.08
CA ASN A 83 20.27 2.36 -2.77
C ASN A 83 20.66 3.68 -2.09
N ARG A 84 19.65 4.45 -1.68
CA ARG A 84 19.84 5.70 -0.94
C ARG A 84 18.80 5.81 0.17
N PRO A 85 19.21 5.82 1.45
CA PRO A 85 18.28 6.08 2.54
C PRO A 85 17.85 7.56 2.55
N SER A 86 16.61 7.80 2.97
CA SER A 86 16.05 9.13 3.23
C SER A 86 16.61 9.74 4.51
N ASP A 87 16.68 11.06 4.55
CA ASP A 87 17.02 11.83 5.76
C ASP A 87 15.91 11.75 6.82
N ASP A 88 14.68 11.42 6.41
CA ASP A 88 13.53 11.24 7.31
C ASP A 88 13.53 9.89 8.04
N ARG A 89 14.54 9.04 7.82
CA ARG A 89 14.65 7.72 8.44
C ARG A 89 15.20 7.83 9.87
N ALA A 90 14.52 7.20 10.82
CA ALA A 90 14.95 7.11 12.20
C ALA A 90 15.11 5.64 12.64
N THR A 91 15.97 5.40 13.62
CA THR A 91 16.10 4.09 14.25
C THR A 91 14.91 3.86 15.20
N PRO A 92 14.11 2.80 15.02
CA PRO A 92 13.01 2.50 15.91
C PRO A 92 13.50 2.25 17.35
N VAL A 93 12.80 2.85 18.32
CA VAL A 93 13.11 2.68 19.76
C VAL A 93 12.64 1.32 20.28
N CYS A 94 11.54 0.79 19.73
CA CYS A 94 10.99 -0.50 20.16
C CYS A 94 11.71 -1.65 19.45
N SER A 95 12.26 -2.59 20.22
CA SER A 95 12.88 -3.82 19.72
C SER A 95 11.91 -4.74 18.96
N HIS A 96 10.60 -4.60 19.21
CA HIS A 96 9.55 -5.38 18.54
C HIS A 96 8.98 -4.71 17.30
N PHE A 97 9.54 -3.56 16.87
CA PHE A 97 9.08 -2.85 15.67
C PHE A 97 9.14 -3.76 14.44
N GLY A 98 8.05 -3.79 13.66
CA GLY A 98 7.88 -4.70 12.53
C GLY A 98 7.26 -6.06 12.87
N VAL A 99 7.26 -6.48 14.14
CA VAL A 99 6.68 -7.77 14.58
C VAL A 99 5.37 -7.58 15.33
N CYS A 100 5.34 -6.71 16.35
CA CYS A 100 4.18 -6.56 17.24
C CYS A 100 2.99 -5.82 16.59
N GLY A 101 3.23 -5.06 15.51
CA GLY A 101 2.21 -4.31 14.78
C GLY A 101 1.63 -3.08 15.50
N GLY A 102 1.99 -2.83 16.77
CA GLY A 102 1.50 -1.68 17.54
C GLY A 102 2.02 -0.34 17.00
N CYS A 103 3.33 -0.28 16.73
CA CYS A 103 3.97 0.92 16.17
C CYS A 103 4.22 0.74 14.68
N LYS A 104 3.69 1.67 13.86
CA LYS A 104 3.83 1.60 12.39
C LYS A 104 4.92 2.51 11.83
N TRP A 105 5.17 3.64 12.48
CA TRP A 105 5.97 4.75 11.92
C TRP A 105 7.22 5.09 12.75
N GLN A 106 7.66 4.21 13.65
CA GLN A 106 8.88 4.46 14.45
C GLN A 106 10.17 4.48 13.61
N ASN A 107 10.11 4.03 12.35
CA ASN A 107 11.18 4.17 11.38
C ASN A 107 11.26 5.57 10.73
N LEU A 108 10.35 6.48 11.08
CA LEU A 108 10.33 7.88 10.65
C LEU A 108 10.78 8.80 11.77
N THR A 109 11.45 9.89 11.42
CA THR A 109 11.67 11.02 12.34
C THR A 109 10.34 11.57 12.84
N TYR A 110 10.33 12.12 14.05
CA TYR A 110 9.09 12.62 14.64
C TYR A 110 8.45 13.75 13.80
N GLU A 111 9.29 14.61 13.22
CA GLU A 111 8.85 15.67 12.31
C GLU A 111 8.16 15.12 11.06
N ALA A 112 8.75 14.09 10.44
CA ALA A 112 8.14 13.38 9.32
C ALA A 112 6.81 12.73 9.73
N GLN A 113 6.74 12.11 10.92
CA GLN A 113 5.48 11.53 11.42
C GLN A 113 4.36 12.57 11.51
N LEU A 114 4.64 13.78 12.02
CA LEU A 114 3.66 14.86 12.08
C LEU A 114 3.25 15.33 10.68
N LYS A 115 4.23 15.53 9.79
CA LYS A 115 4.00 15.95 8.40
C LYS A 115 3.07 14.99 7.66
N PHE A 116 3.36 13.69 7.71
CA PHE A 116 2.55 12.69 7.01
C PHE A 116 1.18 12.48 7.67
N LYS A 117 1.07 12.55 9.01
CA LYS A 117 -0.23 12.53 9.70
C LYS A 117 -1.09 13.72 9.30
N GLN A 118 -0.52 14.92 9.26
CA GLN A 118 -1.23 16.13 8.87
C GLN A 118 -1.73 16.01 7.44
N LYS A 119 -0.85 15.61 6.51
CA LYS A 119 -1.18 15.42 5.10
C LYS A 119 -2.36 14.46 4.93
N GLU A 120 -2.34 13.36 5.67
CA GLU A 120 -3.39 12.36 5.65
C GLU A 120 -4.72 12.89 6.20
N ILE A 121 -4.70 13.56 7.36
CA ILE A 121 -5.91 14.16 7.94
C ILE A 121 -6.50 15.19 6.97
N THR A 122 -5.67 16.07 6.43
CA THR A 122 -6.07 17.07 5.43
C THR A 122 -6.68 16.40 4.21
N HIS A 123 -6.03 15.37 3.64
CA HIS A 123 -6.55 14.65 2.48
C HIS A 123 -7.91 13.98 2.78
N ASN A 124 -8.04 13.31 3.92
CA ASN A 124 -9.29 12.64 4.26
C ASN A 124 -10.42 13.65 4.48
N LEU A 125 -10.16 14.75 5.19
CA LEU A 125 -11.16 15.79 5.41
C LEU A 125 -11.58 16.43 4.09
N THR A 126 -10.64 16.86 3.24
CA THR A 126 -10.98 17.56 1.99
C THR A 126 -11.74 16.67 1.01
N HIS A 127 -11.44 15.38 0.95
CA HIS A 127 -12.07 14.48 -0.02
C HIS A 127 -13.32 13.75 0.51
N MET A 128 -13.49 13.62 1.83
CA MET A 128 -14.60 12.85 2.42
C MET A 128 -15.65 13.69 3.15
N SER A 129 -15.36 14.95 3.52
CA SER A 129 -16.27 15.75 4.37
C SER A 129 -17.58 16.15 3.68
N GLY A 130 -17.61 16.28 2.35
CA GLY A 130 -18.78 16.74 1.61
C GLY A 130 -19.20 18.19 1.95
N MET A 131 -18.34 18.96 2.62
CA MET A 131 -18.62 20.32 3.10
C MET A 131 -17.40 21.23 2.85
N ALA A 132 -17.63 22.54 2.85
CA ALA A 132 -16.55 23.51 2.87
C ALA A 132 -15.85 23.46 4.23
N LEU A 133 -14.54 23.22 4.24
CA LEU A 133 -13.76 23.14 5.46
C LEU A 133 -13.13 24.50 5.77
N PRO A 134 -13.06 24.89 7.06
CA PRO A 134 -12.18 25.96 7.50
C PRO A 134 -10.70 25.57 7.31
N GLU A 135 -9.79 26.50 7.55
CA GLU A 135 -8.35 26.20 7.56
C GLU A 135 -8.06 25.12 8.60
N ILE A 136 -7.33 24.08 8.18
CA ILE A 136 -7.01 22.93 9.03
C ILE A 136 -5.77 23.29 9.84
N GLU A 137 -5.94 23.38 11.16
CA GLU A 137 -4.84 23.64 12.08
C GLU A 137 -3.78 22.52 12.05
N LYS A 138 -2.56 22.90 12.43
CA LYS A 138 -1.43 21.96 12.52
C LYS A 138 -1.58 21.06 13.74
N ILE A 139 -1.21 19.79 13.59
CA ILE A 139 -1.14 18.84 14.71
C ILE A 139 -0.20 19.38 15.78
N ILE A 140 -0.72 19.42 17.01
CA ILE A 140 0.06 19.77 18.19
C ILE A 140 0.99 18.58 18.52
N PRO A 141 2.32 18.77 18.56
CA PRO A 141 3.26 17.74 18.94
C PRO A 141 3.08 17.34 20.41
N ALA A 142 3.39 16.09 20.72
CA ALA A 142 3.51 15.62 22.09
C ALA A 142 4.75 16.25 22.75
N SER A 143 4.66 16.53 24.05
CA SER A 143 5.77 17.10 24.83
C SER A 143 6.98 16.18 24.95
N LYS A 144 6.76 14.86 24.87
CA LYS A 144 7.83 13.85 24.87
C LYS A 144 7.55 12.80 23.79
N ASN A 145 8.60 12.49 23.04
CA ASN A 145 8.59 11.41 22.06
C ASN A 145 9.13 10.13 22.72
N TYR A 146 8.23 9.18 22.96
CA TYR A 146 8.48 7.86 23.59
C TYR A 146 8.77 7.88 25.10
#